data_AF-A0A852LPW4-F1
#
_entry.id   AF-A0A852LPW4-F1
#
_cell.length_a   1.000
_cell.length_b   1.000
_cell.length_c   1.000
_cell.angle_alpha   90.00
_cell.angle_beta   90.00
_cell.angle_gamma   90.00
#
_symmetry.space_group_name_H-M   'P 1'
#
loop_
_entity.id
_entity.type
_entity.pdbx_description
1 polymer ?
#
loop_
_entity_poly.entity_id
_entity_poly.type
_entity_poly.pdbx_seq_one_letter_code
_entity_poly.pdbx_strand_id
1 'polypeptide(L)'
;EEAAGGGSRRGGPAGERDEEGAAERGPGAAYHMFVLMEELLDKLKLLSYEEEVLRRHNMRPLSRHYFALPTNPGEQFFMFCTLAAWLITKAGRSFEQPQEYDDPNAIISNVLSELRLF
;
A
#
# COMPACT_ATOMS: atom_id res chain seq x y z
N GLU A 1 -17.73 -1.78 62.23
CA GLU A 1 -17.32 -0.46 61.71
C GLU A 1 -15.81 -0.38 61.85
N GLU A 2 -14.97 -0.20 60.84
CA GLU A 2 -15.14 0.06 59.42
C GLU A 2 -13.94 -0.57 58.69
N ALA A 3 -14.18 -1.04 57.47
CA ALA A 3 -13.25 -1.82 56.67
C ALA A 3 -12.42 -0.95 55.72
N ALA A 4 -11.16 -1.37 55.56
CA ALA A 4 -10.33 -1.38 54.36
C ALA A 4 -10.54 -0.30 53.28
N GLY A 5 -9.44 0.43 53.04
CA GLY A 5 -9.29 1.46 52.04
C GLY A 5 -9.32 1.01 50.58
N GLY A 6 -9.14 2.04 49.75
CA GLY A 6 -9.58 2.11 48.37
C GLY A 6 -8.91 1.16 47.38
N GLY A 7 -9.68 0.85 46.34
CA GLY A 7 -9.25 0.19 45.12
C GLY A 7 -10.28 0.47 44.04
N SER A 8 -10.10 1.59 43.35
CA SER A 8 -11.02 2.13 42.35
C SER A 8 -11.18 1.15 41.18
N ARG A 9 -12.39 0.60 41.03
CA ARG A 9 -12.82 -0.12 39.83
C ARG A 9 -13.06 0.88 38.72
N ARG A 10 -12.22 0.89 37.68
CA ARG A 10 -12.63 1.24 36.31
C ARG A 10 -11.55 0.78 35.33
N GLY A 11 -11.76 -0.41 34.77
CA GLY A 11 -11.10 -0.80 33.53
C GLY A 11 -11.50 0.19 32.45
N GLY A 12 -10.50 0.78 31.78
CA GLY A 12 -10.69 1.66 30.64
C GLY A 12 -11.23 0.89 29.43
N PRO A 13 -11.90 1.58 28.49
CA PRO A 13 -12.43 0.94 27.30
C PRO A 13 -11.26 0.54 26.39
N ALA A 14 -11.17 -0.76 26.11
CA ALA A 14 -10.38 -1.29 25.02
C ALA A 14 -11.31 -1.46 23.82
N GLY A 15 -10.96 -0.83 22.69
CA GLY A 15 -11.41 -1.29 21.38
C GLY A 15 -12.47 -0.45 20.69
N GLU A 16 -12.21 0.84 20.47
CA GLU A 16 -12.83 1.59 19.36
C GLU A 16 -11.70 2.37 18.68
N ARG A 17 -11.00 1.71 17.76
CA ARG A 17 -10.10 2.35 16.80
C ARG A 17 -10.57 1.97 15.41
N ASP A 18 -10.73 2.99 14.58
CA ASP A 18 -10.63 2.96 13.12
C ASP A 18 -11.91 2.76 12.25
N GLU A 19 -13.09 3.25 12.67
CA GLU A 19 -14.24 3.38 11.73
C GLU A 19 -14.67 4.83 11.43
N GLU A 20 -14.23 5.84 12.20
CA GLU A 20 -14.69 7.22 12.02
C GLU A 20 -14.11 7.95 10.79
N GLY A 21 -13.05 7.43 10.16
CA GLY A 21 -12.40 8.09 9.02
C GLY A 21 -13.06 7.86 7.65
N ALA A 22 -13.99 6.91 7.55
CA ALA A 22 -14.61 6.55 6.26
C ALA A 22 -15.87 7.37 5.95
N ALA A 23 -16.57 7.88 6.96
CA ALA A 23 -17.87 8.51 6.81
C ALA A 23 -17.82 10.00 6.40
N GLU A 24 -16.72 10.73 6.64
CA GLU A 24 -16.59 12.14 6.25
C GLU A 24 -16.30 12.35 4.76
N ARG A 25 -15.93 11.29 4.05
CA ARG A 25 -15.64 11.35 2.62
C ARG A 25 -16.93 11.04 1.87
N GLY A 26 -17.66 12.08 1.47
CA GLY A 26 -18.92 11.96 0.71
C GLY A 26 -18.81 10.98 -0.47
N PRO A 27 -19.93 10.49 -1.03
CA PRO A 27 -19.95 9.29 -1.88
C PRO A 27 -18.98 9.28 -3.07
N GLY A 28 -18.59 10.45 -3.60
CA GLY A 28 -17.56 10.56 -4.64
C GLY A 28 -16.14 10.19 -4.19
N ALA A 29 -15.84 10.29 -2.90
CA ALA A 29 -14.52 9.96 -2.36
C ALA A 29 -14.25 8.44 -2.32
N ALA A 30 -15.28 7.62 -2.19
CA ALA A 30 -15.16 6.17 -2.39
C ALA A 30 -14.79 5.84 -3.86
N TYR A 31 -15.26 6.67 -4.81
CA TYR A 31 -14.96 6.49 -6.23
C TYR A 31 -13.56 6.97 -6.63
N HIS A 32 -13.02 7.96 -5.91
CA HIS A 32 -11.71 8.55 -6.20
C HIS A 32 -10.58 7.52 -6.29
N MET A 33 -10.58 6.49 -5.45
CA MET A 33 -9.55 5.43 -5.48
C MET A 33 -9.57 4.67 -6.81
N PHE A 34 -10.75 4.42 -7.38
CA PHE A 34 -10.88 3.73 -8.65
C PHE A 34 -10.39 4.58 -9.82
N VAL A 35 -10.66 5.88 -9.81
CA VAL A 35 -10.16 6.81 -10.83
C VAL A 35 -8.63 6.88 -10.79
N LEU A 36 -8.04 7.03 -9.61
CA LEU A 36 -6.59 7.03 -9.44
C LEU A 36 -5.97 5.74 -9.96
N MET A 37 -6.63 4.61 -9.72
CA MET A 37 -6.17 3.30 -10.17
C MET A 37 -6.27 3.09 -11.67
N GLU A 38 -7.31 3.62 -12.29
CA GLU A 38 -7.45 3.64 -13.75
C GLU A 38 -6.34 4.48 -14.39
N GLU A 39 -6.10 5.69 -13.89
CA GLU A 39 -5.02 6.55 -14.36
C GLU A 39 -3.62 5.92 -14.18
N LEU A 40 -3.38 5.27 -13.04
CA LEU A 40 -2.13 4.56 -12.79
C LEU A 40 -1.93 3.44 -13.83
N LEU A 41 -2.96 2.62 -14.05
CA LEU A 41 -2.88 1.51 -14.98
C LEU A 41 -2.63 1.99 -16.42
N ASP A 42 -3.26 3.07 -16.85
CA ASP A 42 -3.04 3.62 -18.18
C ASP A 42 -1.62 4.19 -18.36
N LYS A 43 -1.07 4.86 -17.34
CA LYS A 43 0.34 5.28 -17.34
C LYS A 43 1.29 4.08 -17.41
N LEU A 44 1.01 3.00 -16.69
CA LEU A 44 1.81 1.77 -16.74
C LEU A 44 1.77 1.11 -18.13
N LYS A 45 0.61 1.07 -18.79
CA LYS A 45 0.48 0.57 -20.17
C LYS A 45 1.30 1.38 -21.15
N LEU A 46 1.29 2.71 -21.06
CA LEU A 46 2.14 3.57 -21.90
C LEU A 46 3.63 3.26 -21.73
N LEU A 47 4.03 2.80 -20.54
CA LEU A 47 5.39 2.39 -20.23
C LEU A 47 5.68 0.91 -20.53
N SER A 48 4.77 0.17 -21.18
CA SER A 48 4.93 -1.24 -21.54
C SER A 48 5.22 -2.17 -20.34
N TYR A 49 4.58 -1.91 -19.19
CA TYR A 49 4.83 -2.66 -17.96
C TYR A 49 4.54 -4.17 -18.08
N GLU A 50 3.63 -4.59 -18.96
CA GLU A 50 3.31 -6.01 -19.14
C GLU A 50 4.51 -6.81 -19.66
N GLU A 51 5.24 -6.24 -20.61
CA GLU A 51 6.41 -6.88 -21.19
C GLU A 51 7.64 -6.74 -20.31
N GLU A 52 7.80 -5.57 -19.71
CA GLU A 52 8.98 -5.24 -18.93
C GLU A 52 8.93 -5.77 -17.49
N VAL A 53 7.74 -5.95 -16.91
CA VAL A 53 7.58 -6.36 -15.51
C VAL A 53 6.86 -7.70 -15.44
N LEU A 54 5.62 -7.78 -15.93
CA LEU A 54 4.79 -8.97 -15.70
C LEU A 54 5.37 -10.23 -16.32
N ARG A 55 5.93 -10.13 -17.53
CA ARG A 55 6.60 -11.26 -18.20
C ARG A 55 7.81 -11.79 -17.42
N ARG A 56 8.57 -10.90 -16.75
CA ARG A 56 9.75 -11.29 -15.95
C ARG A 56 9.35 -12.01 -14.66
N HIS A 57 8.23 -11.61 -14.07
CA HIS A 57 7.74 -12.17 -12.80
C HIS A 57 6.66 -13.26 -12.99
N ASN A 58 6.36 -13.65 -14.23
CA ASN A 58 5.30 -14.60 -14.59
C ASN A 58 3.94 -14.23 -13.97
N MET A 59 3.63 -12.93 -13.93
CA MET A 59 2.42 -12.39 -13.30
C MET A 59 1.32 -12.08 -14.31
N ARG A 60 0.07 -12.12 -13.83
CA ARG A 60 -1.10 -11.80 -14.66
C ARG A 60 -1.26 -10.27 -14.83
N PRO A 61 -1.86 -9.81 -15.94
CA PRO A 61 -2.25 -8.41 -16.10
C PRO A 61 -3.06 -7.89 -14.91
N LEU A 62 -2.78 -6.64 -14.54
CA LEU A 62 -3.42 -6.02 -13.38
C LEU A 62 -4.83 -5.57 -13.75
N SER A 63 -5.79 -5.93 -12.90
CA SER A 63 -7.15 -5.38 -12.98
C SER A 63 -7.14 -3.89 -12.64
N ARG A 64 -8.07 -3.11 -13.22
CA ARG A 64 -8.26 -1.69 -12.84
C ARG A 64 -8.58 -1.48 -11.36
N HIS A 65 -8.98 -2.53 -10.65
CA HIS A 65 -9.27 -2.49 -9.22
C HIS A 65 -8.13 -3.08 -8.37
N TYR A 66 -6.98 -3.43 -8.97
CA TYR A 66 -5.96 -4.29 -8.34
C TYR A 66 -5.42 -3.72 -7.03
N PHE A 67 -5.14 -2.43 -6.93
CA PHE A 67 -4.78 -1.78 -5.64
C PHE A 67 -5.95 -1.04 -4.98
N ALA A 68 -7.11 -0.94 -5.65
CA ALA A 68 -8.28 -0.26 -5.08
C ALA A 68 -9.03 -1.14 -4.06
N LEU A 69 -8.93 -2.48 -4.20
CA LEU A 69 -9.58 -3.44 -3.33
C LEU A 69 -8.52 -4.32 -2.64
N PRO A 70 -8.59 -4.55 -1.32
CA PRO A 70 -7.63 -5.40 -0.62
C PRO A 70 -7.97 -6.88 -0.82
N THR A 71 -7.59 -7.47 -1.96
CA THR A 71 -7.88 -8.88 -2.27
C THR A 71 -6.84 -9.82 -1.72
N ASN A 72 -5.56 -9.46 -1.84
CA ASN A 72 -4.43 -10.22 -1.33
C ASN A 72 -3.31 -9.24 -0.94
N PRO A 73 -3.28 -8.77 0.33
CA PRO A 73 -2.34 -7.73 0.75
C PRO A 73 -0.87 -8.08 0.52
N GLY A 74 -0.48 -9.36 0.67
CA GLY A 74 0.91 -9.79 0.45
C GLY A 74 1.31 -9.70 -1.02
N GLU A 75 0.50 -10.25 -1.91
CA GLU A 75 0.74 -10.19 -3.37
C GLU A 75 0.66 -8.75 -3.89
N GLN A 76 -0.27 -7.96 -3.37
CA GLN A 76 -0.40 -6.54 -3.70
C GLN A 76 0.82 -5.75 -3.24
N PHE A 77 1.31 -5.98 -2.02
CA PHE A 77 2.53 -5.34 -1.55
C PHE A 77 3.74 -5.72 -2.42
N PHE A 78 3.90 -7.00 -2.73
CA PHE A 78 4.98 -7.45 -3.62
C PHE A 78 4.91 -6.79 -5.01
N MET A 79 3.72 -6.72 -5.61
CA MET A 79 3.49 -6.04 -6.88
C MET A 79 3.82 -4.54 -6.80
N PHE A 80 3.40 -3.87 -5.73
CA PHE A 80 3.70 -2.46 -5.49
C PHE A 80 5.21 -2.23 -5.47
N CYS A 81 5.92 -3.01 -4.65
CA CYS A 81 7.37 -2.92 -4.50
C CYS A 81 8.10 -3.21 -5.83
N THR A 82 7.63 -4.21 -6.59
CA THR A 82 8.15 -4.55 -7.92
C THR A 82 7.96 -3.40 -8.92
N LEU A 83 6.77 -2.79 -8.97
CA LEU A 83 6.50 -1.66 -9.85
C LEU A 83 7.30 -0.42 -9.45
N ALA A 84 7.41 -0.12 -8.15
CA ALA A 84 8.19 1.01 -7.65
C ALA A 84 9.67 0.89 -8.05
N ALA A 85 10.26 -0.29 -7.82
CA ALA A 85 11.64 -0.59 -8.22
C ALA A 85 11.87 -0.37 -9.73
N TRP A 86 10.95 -0.90 -10.55
CA TRP A 86 11.02 -0.74 -12.00
C TRP A 86 10.88 0.71 -12.45
N LEU A 87 9.94 1.47 -11.88
CA LEU A 87 9.72 2.87 -12.22
C LEU A 87 10.90 3.77 -11.83
N ILE A 88 11.49 3.57 -10.64
CA ILE A 88 12.69 4.29 -10.20
C ILE A 88 13.86 3.99 -11.16
N THR A 89 14.04 2.71 -11.52
CA THR A 89 15.04 2.28 -12.51
C THR A 89 14.81 2.92 -13.88
N LYS A 90 13.56 2.98 -14.34
CA LYS A 90 13.19 3.60 -15.62
C LYS A 90 13.39 5.11 -15.62
N ALA A 91 13.32 5.75 -14.44
CA ALA A 91 13.62 7.16 -14.25
C ALA A 91 15.14 7.46 -14.12
N GLY A 92 16.00 6.46 -14.33
CA GLY A 92 17.46 6.62 -14.40
C GLY A 92 18.20 6.39 -13.09
N ARG A 93 17.53 5.88 -12.05
CA ARG A 93 18.13 5.58 -10.73
C ARG A 93 18.10 4.08 -10.45
N SER A 94 19.24 3.48 -10.15
CA SER A 94 19.28 2.05 -9.82
C SER A 94 18.51 1.77 -8.53
N PHE A 95 17.55 0.85 -8.59
CA PHE A 95 16.83 0.36 -7.42
C PHE A 95 16.90 -1.17 -7.37
N GLU A 96 17.33 -1.73 -6.23
CA GLU A 96 17.39 -3.17 -6.06
C GLU A 96 15.99 -3.77 -5.93
N GLN A 97 15.74 -4.87 -6.64
CA GLN A 97 14.44 -5.51 -6.61
C GLN A 97 14.21 -6.18 -5.25
N PRO A 98 13.13 -5.81 -4.53
CA PRO A 98 12.85 -6.35 -3.21
C PRO A 98 12.58 -7.85 -3.25
N GLN A 99 13.10 -8.55 -2.26
CA GLN A 99 12.96 -10.00 -2.06
C GLN A 99 11.79 -10.31 -1.12
N GLU A 100 11.28 -11.55 -1.17
CA GLU A 100 10.13 -11.99 -0.34
C GLU A 100 10.42 -11.95 1.17
N TYR A 101 11.69 -12.04 1.57
CA TYR A 101 12.12 -12.05 2.97
C TYR A 101 12.57 -10.68 3.49
N ASP A 102 12.56 -9.65 2.62
CA ASP A 102 12.94 -8.31 3.02
C ASP A 102 11.87 -7.71 3.96
N ASP A 103 12.32 -6.92 4.92
CA ASP A 103 11.39 -6.22 5.82
C ASP A 103 10.55 -5.21 5.02
N PRO A 104 9.20 -5.29 5.09
CA PRO A 104 8.32 -4.40 4.34
C PRO A 104 8.57 -2.91 4.61
N ASN A 105 8.86 -2.54 5.86
CA ASN A 105 9.08 -1.14 6.24
C ASN A 105 10.43 -0.63 5.71
N ALA A 106 11.45 -1.48 5.68
CA ALA A 106 12.73 -1.17 5.07
C ALA A 106 12.58 -0.92 3.55
N ILE A 107 11.83 -1.76 2.83
CA ILE A 107 11.58 -1.56 1.39
C ILE A 107 10.90 -0.21 1.15
N ILE A 108 9.84 0.10 1.91
CA ILE A 108 9.13 1.39 1.79
C ILE A 108 10.06 2.56 2.10
N SER A 109 10.89 2.43 3.13
CA SER A 109 11.87 3.47 3.49
C SER A 109 12.88 3.72 2.37
N ASN A 110 13.33 2.67 1.68
CA ASN A 110 14.23 2.77 0.54
C ASN A 110 13.54 3.43 -0.67
N VAL A 111 12.31 3.02 -1.00
CA VAL A 111 11.52 3.65 -2.07
C VAL A 111 11.36 5.14 -1.80
N LEU A 112 10.94 5.52 -0.58
CA LEU A 112 10.78 6.92 -0.19
C LEU A 112 12.09 7.71 -0.23
N SER A 113 13.21 7.07 0.11
CA SER A 113 14.53 7.72 0.08
C SER A 113 14.94 8.06 -1.35
N GLU A 114 14.71 7.17 -2.31
CA GLU A 114 14.98 7.45 -3.73
C GLU A 114 14.03 8.50 -4.30
N LEU A 115 12.74 8.45 -3.94
CA LEU A 115 11.75 9.43 -4.41
C LEU A 115 12.04 10.86 -3.96
N ARG A 116 12.72 11.05 -2.82
CA ARG A 116 13.13 12.39 -2.32
C ARG A 116 14.26 13.03 -3.12
N LEU A 117 14.89 12.27 -4.00
CA LEU A 117 16.04 12.73 -4.76
C LEU A 117 15.67 13.11 -6.21
N PHE A 118 14.38 13.13 -6.53
CA PHE A 118 13.79 13.75 -7.72
C PHE A 118 13.34 15.18 -7.38
#